data_AF-A0AB34ALK0-F1
#
_entry.id   AF-A0AB34ALK0-F1
#
_cell.length_a   1.000
_cell.length_b   1.000
_cell.length_c   1.000
_cell.angle_alpha   90.00
_cell.angle_beta   90.00
_cell.angle_gamma   90.00
#
_symmetry.space_group_name_H-M   'P 1'
#
loop_
_entity.id
_entity.type
_entity.pdbx_description
1 polymer ?
#
loop_
_entity_poly.entity_id
_entity_poly.type
_entity_poly.pdbx_seq_one_letter_code
_entity_poly.pdbx_strand_id
1 'polypeptide(L)' 'MAVATREERAERNSDIRKRLVKYWRENYEPKYNLIAEDIEVDYTNLRRYVINRHNFGIENLDKIENFLVKKGY' A
#
# COMPACT_ATOMS: atom_id res chain seq x y z
N MET A 1 6.49 -19.49 -11.30
CA MET A 1 6.23 -18.40 -10.33
C MET A 1 5.64 -19.04 -9.09
N ALA A 2 6.30 -18.95 -7.94
CA ALA A 2 5.76 -19.49 -6.70
C ALA A 2 4.52 -18.68 -6.30
N VAL A 3 3.37 -19.32 -6.17
CA VAL A 3 2.15 -18.68 -5.69
C VAL A 3 2.37 -18.41 -4.21
N ALA A 4 2.65 -17.16 -3.85
CA ALA A 4 2.78 -16.75 -2.46
C ALA A 4 1.57 -17.26 -1.67
N THR A 5 1.83 -17.93 -0.55
CA THR A 5 0.79 -18.52 0.29
C THR A 5 -0.15 -17.42 0.79
N ARG A 6 -1.38 -17.79 1.14
CA ARG A 6 -2.38 -16.81 1.62
C ARG A 6 -1.88 -16.05 2.86
N GLU A 7 -1.08 -16.71 3.69
CA GLU A 7 -0.46 -16.15 4.89
C GLU A 7 0.64 -15.15 4.54
N GLU A 8 1.57 -15.49 3.65
CA GLU A 8 2.62 -14.57 3.15
C GLU A 8 2.00 -13.29 2.55
N ARG A 9 0.89 -13.43 1.82
CA ARG A 9 0.17 -12.27 1.26
C ARG A 9 -0.47 -11.40 2.33
N ALA A 10 -1.01 -12.01 3.39
CA ALA A 10 -1.63 -11.28 4.49
C ALA A 10 -0.58 -10.51 5.30
N GLU A 11 0.58 -11.14 5.57
CA GLU A 11 1.72 -10.49 6.22
C GLU A 11 2.24 -9.32 5.38
N ARG A 12 2.44 -9.54 4.08
CA ARG A 12 2.88 -8.49 3.15
C ARG A 12 1.91 -7.30 3.10
N ASN A 13 0.59 -7.55 3.09
CA ASN A 13 -0.41 -6.48 3.22
C ASN A 13 -0.27 -5.73 4.55
N SER A 14 -0.03 -6.44 5.65
CA SER A 14 0.12 -5.81 6.97
C SER A 14 1.34 -4.86 7.00
N ASP A 15 2.47 -5.32 6.49
CA ASP A 15 3.72 -4.55 6.52
C ASP A 15 3.72 -3.37 5.57
N ILE A 16 3.26 -3.55 4.33
CA ILE A 16 3.11 -2.45 3.37
C ILE A 16 2.11 -1.41 3.92
N ARG A 17 1.02 -1.83 4.57
CA ARG A 17 0.07 -0.91 5.21
C ARG A 17 0.74 -0.07 6.29
N LYS A 18 1.53 -0.68 7.17
CA LYS A 18 2.26 0.05 8.23
C LYS A 18 3.20 1.09 7.62
N ARG A 19 3.98 0.71 6.60
CA ARG A 19 4.90 1.60 5.88
C ARG A 19 4.15 2.75 5.21
N LEU A 20 3.02 2.48 4.56
CA LEU A 20 2.17 3.50 3.94
C LEU A 20 1.59 4.49 4.97
N VAL A 21 1.08 4.00 6.10
CA VAL A 21 0.57 4.86 7.19
C VAL A 21 1.69 5.73 7.76
N LYS A 22 2.89 5.15 7.92
CA LYS A 22 4.06 5.88 8.42
C LYS A 22 4.48 7.00 7.45
N TYR A 23 4.65 6.66 6.16
CA TYR A 23 4.93 7.63 5.09
C TYR A 23 3.91 8.77 5.11
N TRP A 24 2.63 8.42 5.19
CA TRP A 24 1.55 9.40 5.22
C TRP A 24 1.67 10.37 6.42
N ARG A 25 1.89 9.86 7.63
CA ARG A 25 2.02 10.70 8.84
C ARG A 25 3.25 11.60 8.82
N GLU A 26 4.38 11.08 8.33
CA GLU A 26 5.65 11.80 8.34
C GLU A 26 5.75 12.90 7.25
N ASN A 27 4.91 12.84 6.23
CA ASN A 27 4.93 13.78 5.09
C ASN A 27 3.82 14.84 5.14
N TYR A 28 3.40 15.25 6.35
CA TYR A 28 2.28 16.20 6.56
C TYR A 28 0.93 15.71 5.99
N GLU A 29 0.64 14.42 6.12
CA GLU A 29 -0.62 13.81 5.68
C GLU A 29 -0.96 14.09 4.20
N PRO A 30 -0.10 13.70 3.23
CA PRO A 30 -0.38 13.89 1.82
C PRO A 30 -1.69 13.18 1.46
N LYS A 31 -2.51 13.80 0.59
CA LYS A 31 -3.82 13.23 0.25
C LYS A 31 -3.62 11.85 -0.38
N TYR A 32 -4.28 10.82 0.16
CA TYR A 32 -4.27 9.47 -0.43
C TYR A 32 -4.70 9.47 -1.90
N ASN A 33 -5.48 10.46 -2.35
CA ASN A 33 -5.82 10.63 -3.75
C ASN A 33 -4.59 10.89 -4.64
N LEU A 34 -3.64 11.70 -4.16
CA LEU A 34 -2.40 11.98 -4.90
C LEU A 34 -1.48 10.75 -4.95
N ILE A 35 -1.40 10.01 -3.84
CA ILE A 35 -0.64 8.75 -3.80
C ILE A 35 -1.26 7.75 -4.78
N ALA A 36 -2.58 7.58 -4.72
CA ALA A 36 -3.35 6.68 -5.57
C ALA A 36 -3.18 7.01 -7.07
N GLU A 37 -3.19 8.28 -7.43
CA GLU A 37 -2.95 8.78 -8.78
C GLU A 37 -1.51 8.47 -9.25
N ASP A 38 -0.50 8.72 -8.42
CA ASP A 38 0.92 8.47 -8.74
C ASP A 38 1.24 6.99 -9.01
N ILE A 39 0.52 6.08 -8.34
CA ILE A 39 0.75 4.63 -8.46
C ILE A 39 -0.31 3.92 -9.30
N GLU A 40 -1.26 4.66 -9.87
CA GLU A 40 -2.39 4.14 -10.64
C GLU A 40 -3.16 3.03 -9.89
N VAL A 41 -3.57 3.32 -8.66
CA VAL A 41 -4.41 2.43 -7.84
C VAL A 41 -5.67 3.19 -7.44
N ASP A 42 -6.81 2.50 -7.31
CA ASP A 42 -8.05 3.14 -6.91
C ASP A 42 -7.95 3.78 -5.52
N TYR A 43 -8.28 5.09 -5.45
CA TYR A 43 -8.26 5.86 -4.21
C TYR A 43 -9.14 5.26 -3.11
N THR A 44 -10.33 4.76 -3.46
CA THR A 44 -11.28 4.20 -2.48
C THR A 44 -10.69 2.95 -1.85
N ASN A 45 -10.08 2.08 -2.65
CA ASN A 45 -9.40 0.88 -2.21
C ASN A 45 -8.15 1.22 -1.40
N LEU A 46 -7.38 2.23 -1.78
CA LEU A 46 -6.21 2.67 -1.01
C LEU A 46 -6.62 3.20 0.36
N ARG A 47 -7.66 4.04 0.42
CA ARG A 47 -8.22 4.54 1.70
C ARG A 47 -8.73 3.40 2.57
N ARG A 48 -9.47 2.44 1.99
CA ARG A 48 -9.95 1.24 2.71
C ARG A 48 -8.80 0.35 3.18
N TYR A 49 -7.73 0.25 2.40
CA TYR A 49 -6.54 -0.51 2.74
C TYR A 49 -5.85 0.05 3.97
N VAL A 50 -5.66 1.36 4.03
CA VAL A 50 -5.04 2.07 5.18
C VAL A 50 -5.82 1.82 6.48
N ILE A 51 -7.15 1.85 6.44
CA ILE A 51 -8.00 1.59 7.61
C ILE A 51 -8.28 0.09 7.86
N ASN A 52 -7.50 -0.80 7.22
CA ASN A 52 -7.61 -2.26 7.36
C ASN A 52 -9.01 -2.83 7.02
N ARG A 53 -9.67 -2.27 6.00
CA ARG A 53 -10.98 -2.74 5.47
C ARG A 53 -10.87 -3.38 4.09
N HIS A 54 -9.67 -3.42 3.52
CA HIS A 54 -9.37 -4.00 2.23
C HIS A 54 -7.95 -4.54 2.24
N ASN A 55 -7.69 -5.56 1.43
CA ASN A 55 -6.35 -6.08 1.13
C ASN A 55 -6.18 -6.07 -0.38
N PHE A 56 -4.99 -5.70 -0.84
CA PHE A 56 -4.66 -5.67 -2.25
C PHE A 56 -4.14 -7.04 -2.73
N GLY A 57 -4.38 -7.30 -4.02
CA GLY A 57 -3.70 -8.36 -4.77
C GLY A 57 -2.23 -8.01 -5.02
N ILE A 58 -1.47 -8.99 -5.50
CA ILE A 58 -0.01 -8.89 -5.66
C ILE A 58 0.38 -7.67 -6.51
N GLU A 59 -0.25 -7.47 -7.68
CA GLU A 59 0.09 -6.36 -8.58
C GLU A 59 -0.05 -4.98 -7.93
N ASN A 60 -1.15 -4.74 -7.22
CA ASN A 60 -1.37 -3.47 -6.54
C ASN A 60 -0.46 -3.30 -5.31
N LEU A 61 -0.11 -4.40 -4.62
CA LEU A 61 0.89 -4.35 -3.55
C LEU A 61 2.28 -3.99 -4.09
N ASP A 62 2.67 -4.55 -5.22
CA ASP A 62 3.96 -4.25 -5.86
C ASP A 62 4.04 -2.76 -6.23
N LYS A 63 2.94 -2.18 -6.75
CA LYS A 63 2.84 -0.74 -7.02
C LYS A 63 3.03 0.12 -5.76
N ILE A 64 2.31 -0.20 -4.69
CA ILE A 64 2.40 0.53 -3.41
C ILE A 64 3.80 0.37 -2.82
N GLU A 65 4.36 -0.83 -2.85
CA GLU A 65 5.70 -1.10 -2.31
C GLU A 65 6.78 -0.36 -3.10
N ASN A 66 6.75 -0.39 -4.43
CA ASN A 66 7.70 0.34 -5.26
C ASN A 66 7.63 1.86 -5.01
N PHE A 67 6.44 2.41 -4.78
CA PHE A 67 6.28 3.79 -4.38
C PHE A 67 6.94 4.08 -3.02
N LEU A 68 6.67 3.25 -2.01
CA LEU A 68 7.26 3.42 -0.68
C LEU A 68 8.78 3.33 -0.72
N VAL A 69 9.34 2.36 -1.46
CA VAL A 69 10.79 2.21 -1.66
C VAL A 69 11.37 3.46 -2.32
N LYS A 70 10.72 4.02 -3.35
CA LYS A 70 11.15 5.29 -3.98
C LYS A 70 11.12 6.47 -3.01
N LYS A 71 10.26 6.45 -1.99
CA LYS A 71 10.17 7.47 -0.94
C LYS A 71 11.08 7.18 0.27
N GLY A 72 11.80 6.05 0.29
CA GLY A 72 12.68 5.65 1.39
C GLY A 72 11.97 4.96 2.57
N TYR A 73 10.79 4.39 2.35
CA TYR A 73 9.98 3.68 3.35
C TYR A 73 9.91 2.18 3.08
#